data_AF-A0A2R4T9Q5-F1
#
_entry.id   AF-A0A2R4T9Q5-F1
#
_cell.length_a   1.000
_cell.length_b   1.000
_cell.length_c   1.000
_cell.angle_alpha   90.00
_cell.angle_beta   90.00
_cell.angle_gamma   90.00
#
_symmetry.space_group_name_H-M   'P 1'
#
loop_
_entity.id
_entity.type
_entity.pdbx_description
1 polymer ?
#
loop_
_entity_poly.entity_id
_entity_poly.type
_entity_poly.pdbx_seq_one_letter_code
_entity_poly.pdbx_strand_id
1 'polypeptide(L)'
;MTTYNHVLALQTNGVSAETQIHEGSVEELIEIVAKVDEETARKMKATEDRLAAIAEATSDPNKAVEYYRLQSAQAGLDEFLMRELENHTPEEQQKMVDEWHRTTSVGTMIIYHGYNYAGRGVPFTLTWPNFDWWPFDCNDAGSSVKTWGGNVLFEHSWYRGRRFYAIGTYLEYPDLRQAGFDNITSSYAAIG
;
A
#
# COMPACT_ATOMS: atom_id res chain seq x y z
N MET A 1 4.17 20.83 -14.27
CA MET A 1 4.04 19.76 -13.27
C MET A 1 2.63 19.85 -12.73
N THR A 2 1.82 18.83 -12.96
CA THR A 2 0.49 18.74 -12.34
C THR A 2 0.72 18.48 -10.86
N THR A 3 0.35 19.43 -10.00
CA THR A 3 0.41 19.22 -8.54
C THR A 3 -0.71 18.25 -8.20
N TYR A 4 -0.38 16.99 -7.95
CA TYR A 4 -1.34 16.02 -7.45
C TYR A 4 -1.53 16.30 -5.96
N ASN A 5 -2.79 16.40 -5.49
CA ASN A 5 -3.07 16.42 -4.06
C ASN A 5 -2.95 14.99 -3.53
N HIS A 6 -1.81 14.63 -2.94
CA HIS A 6 -1.62 13.34 -2.30
C HIS A 6 -2.42 13.30 -1.00
N VAL A 7 -2.74 12.11 -0.52
CA VAL A 7 -3.50 11.90 0.73
C VAL A 7 -2.63 11.15 1.72
N LEU A 8 -2.70 11.55 2.97
CA LEU A 8 -2.11 10.86 4.12
C LEU A 8 -3.22 10.52 5.11
N ALA A 9 -3.42 9.23 5.33
CA ALA A 9 -4.14 8.69 6.47
C ALA A 9 -3.12 8.36 7.57
N LEU A 10 -3.10 9.16 8.63
CA LEU A 10 -2.14 9.06 9.72
C LEU A 10 -2.84 8.67 11.02
N GLN A 11 -2.44 7.55 11.60
CA GLN A 11 -2.85 7.15 12.95
C GLN A 11 -1.68 7.34 13.91
N THR A 12 -1.85 8.26 14.87
CA THR A 12 -0.84 8.58 15.88
C THR A 12 -1.20 7.94 17.22
N ASN A 13 -0.28 7.27 17.92
CA ASN A 13 -0.48 6.74 19.29
C ASN A 13 -1.32 5.46 19.43
N GLY A 14 -1.08 4.45 18.58
CA GLY A 14 -1.57 3.08 18.78
C GLY A 14 -2.94 2.79 18.17
N VAL A 15 -3.38 1.53 18.31
CA VAL A 15 -4.45 0.88 17.52
C VAL A 15 -5.84 1.52 17.67
N SER A 16 -6.08 2.34 18.71
CA SER A 16 -7.39 2.97 18.97
C SER A 16 -7.44 4.47 18.69
N ALA A 17 -6.39 5.06 18.13
CA ALA A 17 -6.39 6.47 17.82
C ALA A 17 -7.20 6.75 16.55
N GLU A 18 -7.86 7.90 16.52
CA GLU A 18 -8.60 8.36 15.34
C GLU A 18 -7.62 8.64 14.19
N THR A 19 -7.96 8.14 13.00
CA THR A 19 -7.16 8.36 11.79
C THR A 19 -7.35 9.80 11.31
N GLN A 20 -6.25 10.55 11.24
CA GLN A 20 -6.23 11.91 10.72
C GLN A 20 -5.97 11.89 9.22
N ILE A 21 -6.78 12.61 8.45
CA ILE A 21 -6.62 12.73 6.99
C ILE A 21 -6.02 14.08 6.65
N HIS A 22 -4.93 14.05 5.89
CA HIS A 22 -4.23 15.24 5.40
C HIS A 22 -4.11 15.15 3.88
N GLU A 23 -4.13 16.30 3.22
CA GLU A 23 -3.87 16.41 1.78
C GLU A 23 -2.74 17.41 1.53
N GLY A 24 -1.89 17.13 0.55
CA GLY A 24 -0.79 18.03 0.20
C GLY A 24 0.21 17.44 -0.79
N SER A 25 1.33 18.13 -0.97
CA SER A 25 2.52 17.62 -1.64
C SER A 25 3.18 16.51 -0.82
N VAL A 26 4.02 15.69 -1.46
CA VAL A 26 4.77 14.63 -0.78
C VAL A 26 5.63 15.20 0.35
N GLU A 27 6.26 16.35 0.11
CA GLU A 27 7.09 17.06 1.07
C GLU A 27 6.29 17.50 2.31
N GLU A 28 5.13 18.12 2.10
CA GLU A 28 4.24 18.55 3.20
C GLU A 28 3.74 17.35 4.03
N LEU A 29 3.40 16.24 3.37
CA LEU A 29 2.95 15.03 4.05
C LEU A 29 4.08 14.39 4.88
N ILE A 30 5.31 14.36 4.37
CA ILE A 30 6.48 13.90 5.12
C ILE A 30 6.74 14.80 6.33
N GLU A 31 6.61 16.12 6.20
CA GLU A 31 6.75 17.06 7.31
C GLU A 31 5.68 16.87 8.39
N ILE A 32 4.44 16.55 8.00
CA ILE A 32 3.37 16.20 8.95
C ILE A 32 3.74 14.94 9.74
N VAL A 33 4.22 13.89 9.07
CA VAL A 33 4.65 12.66 9.74
C VAL A 33 5.85 12.91 10.63
N ALA A 34 6.83 13.71 10.21
CA ALA A 34 8.04 14.01 10.98
C ALA A 34 7.76 14.67 12.34
N LYS A 35 6.66 15.43 12.46
CA LYS A 35 6.24 16.04 13.74
C LYS A 35 5.79 15.01 14.78
N VAL A 36 5.44 13.80 14.34
CA VAL A 36 4.92 12.74 15.20
C VAL A 36 5.91 11.58 15.31
N ASP A 37 6.52 11.19 14.19
CA ASP A 37 7.46 10.08 14.07
C ASP A 37 8.53 10.38 13.01
N GLU A 38 9.68 10.88 13.48
CA GLU A 38 10.83 11.20 12.62
C GLU A 38 11.43 9.97 11.92
N GLU A 39 11.35 8.78 12.52
CA GLU A 39 11.88 7.56 11.91
C GLU A 39 11.03 7.16 10.71
N THR A 40 9.70 7.15 10.86
CA THR A 40 8.79 6.84 9.77
C THR A 40 8.88 7.88 8.65
N ALA A 41 9.01 9.17 8.98
CA ALA A 41 9.22 10.21 7.97
C ALA A 41 10.51 10.01 7.15
N ARG A 42 11.60 9.58 7.81
CA ARG A 42 12.85 9.22 7.13
C ARG A 42 12.70 8.01 6.22
N LYS A 43 11.94 6.98 6.65
CA LYS A 43 11.61 5.81 5.79
C LYS A 43 10.76 6.20 4.60
N MET A 44 9.78 7.10 4.78
CA MET A 44 8.98 7.65 3.68
C MET A 44 9.88 8.32 2.64
N LYS A 45 10.80 9.18 3.08
CA LYS A 45 11.73 9.87 2.17
C LYS A 45 12.64 8.88 1.42
N ALA A 46 13.24 7.93 2.13
CA ALA A 46 14.06 6.88 1.50
C ALA A 46 13.25 6.04 0.50
N THR A 47 11.98 5.78 0.80
CA THR A 47 11.07 5.09 -0.10
C THR A 47 10.82 5.91 -1.36
N GLU A 48 10.49 7.21 -1.26
CA GLU A 48 10.30 8.08 -2.42
C GLU A 48 11.55 8.17 -3.31
N ASP A 49 12.74 8.32 -2.71
CA ASP A 49 14.01 8.34 -3.44
C ASP A 49 14.23 7.03 -4.23
N ARG A 50 13.93 5.88 -3.59
CA ARG A 50 14.00 4.56 -4.22
C ARG A 50 13.00 4.42 -5.36
N LEU A 51 11.75 4.84 -5.17
CA LEU A 51 10.70 4.74 -6.19
C LEU A 51 10.98 5.63 -7.40
N ALA A 52 11.54 6.83 -7.17
CA ALA A 52 12.00 7.70 -8.25
C ALA A 52 13.10 7.03 -9.10
N ALA A 53 14.08 6.40 -8.45
CA ALA A 53 15.13 5.66 -9.15
C ALA A 53 14.58 4.45 -9.94
N ILE A 54 13.58 3.74 -9.40
CA ILE A 54 12.92 2.64 -10.12
C ILE A 54 12.19 3.17 -11.35
N ALA A 55 11.38 4.23 -11.19
CA ALA A 55 10.61 4.81 -12.29
C ALA A 55 11.52 5.33 -13.42
N GLU A 56 12.70 5.85 -13.09
CA GLU A 56 13.71 6.23 -14.08
C GLU A 56 14.30 5.00 -14.80
N ALA A 57 14.69 3.97 -14.03
CA ALA A 57 15.31 2.77 -14.58
C ALA A 57 14.36 1.94 -15.47
N THR A 58 13.06 1.96 -15.20
CA THR A 58 12.04 1.16 -15.91
C THR A 58 11.47 1.87 -17.14
N SER A 59 12.02 3.03 -17.50
CA SER A 59 11.84 3.62 -18.82
C SER A 59 12.43 2.75 -19.95
N ASP A 60 13.35 1.84 -19.60
CA ASP A 60 13.86 0.78 -20.49
C ASP A 60 12.97 -0.48 -20.39
N PRO A 61 12.34 -0.92 -21.50
CA PRO A 61 11.50 -2.11 -21.51
C PRO A 61 12.19 -3.40 -21.02
N ASN A 62 13.49 -3.56 -21.27
CA ASN A 62 14.21 -4.77 -20.83
C ASN A 62 14.34 -4.80 -19.30
N LYS A 63 14.66 -3.66 -18.70
CA LYS A 63 14.75 -3.51 -17.24
C LYS A 63 13.38 -3.69 -16.58
N ALA A 64 12.32 -3.23 -17.23
CA ALA A 64 10.95 -3.45 -16.75
C ALA A 64 10.59 -4.96 -16.69
N VAL A 65 10.99 -5.74 -17.70
CA VAL A 65 10.79 -7.20 -17.72
C VAL A 65 11.64 -7.91 -16.67
N GLU A 66 12.89 -7.50 -16.48
CA GLU A 66 13.75 -8.06 -15.43
C GLU A 66 13.19 -7.78 -14.04
N TYR A 67 12.72 -6.54 -13.81
CA TYR A 67 12.07 -6.16 -12.56
C TYR A 67 10.81 -6.98 -12.30
N TYR A 68 9.97 -7.17 -13.32
CA TYR A 68 8.80 -8.05 -13.21
C TYR A 68 9.18 -9.46 -12.76
N ARG A 69 10.17 -10.08 -13.40
CA ARG A 69 10.60 -11.44 -13.08
C ARG A 69 11.13 -11.56 -11.65
N LEU A 70 11.88 -10.56 -11.19
CA LEU A 70 12.37 -10.50 -9.82
C LEU A 70 11.22 -10.40 -8.82
N GLN A 71 10.27 -9.49 -9.06
CA GLN A 71 9.11 -9.32 -8.18
C GLN A 71 8.21 -10.57 -8.19
N SER A 72 7.93 -11.13 -9.36
CA SER A 72 7.13 -12.36 -9.50
C SER A 72 7.76 -13.55 -8.77
N ALA A 73 9.10 -13.69 -8.82
CA ALA A 73 9.80 -14.72 -8.06
C ALA A 73 9.69 -14.53 -6.54
N GLN A 74 9.53 -13.30 -6.06
CA GLN A 74 9.36 -12.97 -4.64
C GLN A 74 7.89 -13.07 -4.18
N ALA A 75 6.93 -12.90 -5.09
CA ALA A 75 5.50 -12.93 -4.80
C ALA A 75 4.94 -14.32 -4.46
N GLY A 76 5.77 -15.38 -4.45
CA GLY A 76 5.31 -16.72 -4.07
C GLY A 76 4.75 -16.80 -2.63
N LEU A 77 5.25 -15.95 -1.72
CA LEU A 77 4.66 -15.80 -0.39
C LEU A 77 3.27 -15.16 -0.47
N ASP A 78 3.11 -14.06 -1.20
CA ASP A 78 1.82 -13.37 -1.35
C ASP A 78 0.77 -14.25 -2.04
N GLU A 79 1.18 -15.08 -3.00
CA GLU A 79 0.32 -16.07 -3.62
C GLU A 79 -0.15 -17.14 -2.61
N PHE A 80 0.76 -17.65 -1.78
CA PHE A 80 0.40 -18.58 -0.72
C PHE A 80 -0.61 -17.93 0.25
N LEU A 81 -0.34 -16.71 0.71
CA LEU A 81 -1.24 -15.99 1.62
C LEU A 81 -2.61 -15.73 0.98
N MET A 82 -2.67 -15.33 -0.29
CA MET A 82 -3.94 -15.15 -1.01
C MET A 82 -4.80 -16.41 -0.98
N ARG A 83 -4.21 -17.57 -1.27
CA ARG A 83 -4.92 -18.85 -1.26
C ARG A 83 -5.40 -19.23 0.14
N GLU A 84 -4.58 -18.98 1.15
CA GLU A 84 -4.96 -19.20 2.55
C GLU A 84 -6.10 -18.27 2.98
N LEU A 85 -6.21 -17.04 2.44
CA LEU A 85 -7.24 -16.07 2.82
C LEU A 85 -8.56 -16.17 2.02
N GLU A 86 -8.55 -16.82 0.85
CA GLU A 86 -9.64 -16.78 -0.16
C GLU A 86 -11.01 -17.21 0.39
N ASN A 87 -11.04 -18.14 1.35
CA ASN A 87 -12.26 -18.73 1.89
C ASN A 87 -12.66 -18.20 3.29
N HIS A 88 -12.02 -17.13 3.74
CA HIS A 88 -12.21 -16.57 5.07
C HIS A 88 -12.98 -15.25 5.05
N THR A 89 -13.69 -14.95 6.14
CA THR A 89 -14.34 -13.64 6.28
C THR A 89 -13.28 -12.54 6.48
N PRO A 90 -13.59 -11.26 6.22
CA PRO A 90 -12.63 -10.16 6.43
C PRO A 90 -12.09 -10.07 7.86
N GLU A 91 -12.88 -10.46 8.87
CA GLU A 91 -12.45 -10.53 10.27
C GLU A 91 -11.49 -11.70 10.52
N GLU A 92 -11.73 -12.85 9.88
CA GLU A 92 -10.83 -14.01 9.95
C GLU A 92 -9.52 -13.72 9.24
N GLN A 93 -9.59 -13.12 8.04
CA GLN A 93 -8.41 -12.69 7.29
C GLN A 93 -7.54 -11.74 8.09
N GLN A 94 -8.14 -10.74 8.74
CA GLN A 94 -7.42 -9.83 9.62
C GLN A 94 -6.72 -10.57 10.77
N LYS A 95 -7.42 -11.50 11.46
CA LYS A 95 -6.81 -12.28 12.55
C LYS A 95 -5.61 -13.10 12.08
N MET A 96 -5.73 -13.72 10.91
CA MET A 96 -4.65 -14.51 10.31
C MET A 96 -3.45 -13.61 9.98
N VAL A 97 -3.67 -12.46 9.34
CA VAL A 97 -2.59 -11.51 9.01
C VAL A 97 -1.98 -10.88 10.26
N ASP A 98 -2.78 -10.58 11.30
CA ASP A 98 -2.29 -10.14 12.60
C ASP A 98 -1.36 -11.18 13.25
N GLU A 99 -1.71 -12.47 13.13
CA GLU A 99 -0.89 -13.56 13.65
C GLU A 99 0.41 -13.72 12.84
N TRP A 100 0.34 -13.63 11.51
CA TRP A 100 1.51 -13.65 10.64
C TRP A 100 2.43 -12.46 10.92
N HIS A 101 1.88 -11.27 11.14
CA HIS A 101 2.67 -10.09 11.52
C HIS A 101 3.46 -10.31 12.79
N ARG A 102 2.82 -10.86 13.82
CA ARG A 102 3.45 -11.11 15.12
C ARG A 102 4.58 -12.14 15.03
N THR A 103 4.50 -13.06 14.08
CA THR A 103 5.39 -14.23 14.00
C THR A 103 6.45 -14.14 12.90
N THR A 104 6.18 -13.41 11.82
CA THR A 104 6.99 -13.45 10.60
C THR A 104 7.31 -12.08 10.00
N SER A 105 6.73 -10.98 10.54
CA SER A 105 6.83 -9.63 9.95
C SER A 105 6.28 -9.57 8.51
N VAL A 106 5.33 -10.46 8.18
CA VAL A 106 4.77 -10.60 6.84
C VAL A 106 3.37 -9.99 6.79
N GLY A 107 3.24 -9.02 5.88
CA GLY A 107 2.04 -8.25 5.60
C GLY A 107 2.30 -6.77 5.87
N THR A 108 1.65 -5.93 5.08
CA THR A 108 1.73 -4.48 5.25
C THR A 108 0.42 -3.86 4.78
N MET A 109 -0.32 -4.47 3.85
CA MET A 109 -1.69 -4.06 3.48
C MET A 109 -2.53 -5.19 2.90
N ILE A 110 -3.85 -5.18 3.14
CA ILE A 110 -4.86 -5.90 2.35
C ILE A 110 -5.74 -4.86 1.65
N ILE A 111 -5.94 -5.04 0.35
CA ILE A 111 -6.86 -4.22 -0.46
C ILE A 111 -8.11 -5.04 -0.76
N TYR A 112 -9.28 -4.48 -0.47
CA TYR A 112 -10.58 -5.10 -0.70
C TYR A 112 -11.30 -4.47 -1.88
N HIS A 113 -11.95 -5.31 -2.68
CA HIS A 113 -12.71 -4.88 -3.86
C HIS A 113 -14.04 -4.18 -3.54
N GLY A 114 -14.50 -4.26 -2.29
CA GLY A 114 -15.72 -3.63 -1.82
C GLY A 114 -15.47 -2.69 -0.64
N TYR A 115 -16.46 -1.83 -0.37
CA TYR A 115 -16.47 -0.98 0.83
C TYR A 115 -16.68 -1.82 2.10
N ASN A 116 -16.27 -1.27 3.25
CA ASN A 116 -16.34 -1.96 4.55
C ASN A 116 -15.73 -3.37 4.50
N TYR A 117 -14.63 -3.51 3.76
CA TYR A 117 -13.86 -4.76 3.62
C TYR A 117 -14.64 -5.90 2.95
N ALA A 118 -15.67 -5.58 2.17
CA ALA A 118 -16.43 -6.57 1.42
C ALA A 118 -15.68 -7.07 0.18
N GLY A 119 -16.06 -8.25 -0.31
CA GLY A 119 -15.53 -8.81 -1.56
C GLY A 119 -14.14 -9.44 -1.40
N ARG A 120 -13.47 -9.64 -2.55
CA ARG A 120 -12.13 -10.24 -2.61
C ARG A 120 -11.12 -9.31 -1.91
N GLY A 121 -10.35 -9.88 -0.97
CA GLY A 121 -9.21 -9.23 -0.33
C GLY A 121 -7.90 -9.69 -0.96
N VAL A 122 -7.01 -8.75 -1.25
CA VAL A 122 -5.70 -9.00 -1.87
C VAL A 122 -4.60 -8.52 -0.90
N PRO A 123 -3.86 -9.43 -0.25
CA PRO A 123 -2.76 -9.10 0.63
C PRO A 123 -1.52 -8.71 -0.18
N PHE A 124 -0.81 -7.70 0.31
CA PHE A 124 0.50 -7.31 -0.18
C PHE A 124 1.49 -7.32 0.98
N THR A 125 2.62 -8.00 0.77
CA THR A 125 3.75 -8.00 1.71
C THR A 125 5.00 -7.36 1.09
N LEU A 126 5.01 -7.22 -0.25
CA LEU A 126 6.11 -6.68 -1.04
C LEU A 126 5.63 -5.52 -1.90
N THR A 127 6.58 -4.64 -2.27
CA THR A 127 6.33 -3.54 -3.21
C THR A 127 5.98 -4.10 -4.58
N TRP A 128 4.84 -3.69 -5.15
CA TRP A 128 4.35 -4.22 -6.42
C TRP A 128 4.11 -3.12 -7.47
N PRO A 129 4.75 -3.19 -8.64
CA PRO A 129 4.79 -2.09 -9.60
C PRO A 129 3.55 -1.96 -10.50
N ASN A 130 2.76 -3.02 -10.67
CA ASN A 130 1.62 -3.01 -11.59
C ASN A 130 0.58 -4.06 -11.20
N PHE A 131 -0.60 -3.63 -10.78
CA PHE A 131 -1.70 -4.50 -10.37
C PHE A 131 -2.32 -5.31 -11.51
N ASP A 132 -2.09 -4.99 -12.78
CA ASP A 132 -2.48 -5.83 -13.93
C ASP A 132 -1.65 -7.14 -14.00
N TRP A 133 -0.54 -7.21 -13.27
CA TRP A 133 0.33 -8.37 -13.32
C TRP A 133 -0.10 -9.46 -12.35
N TRP A 134 -0.04 -10.69 -12.84
CA TRP A 134 -0.15 -11.89 -12.01
C TRP A 134 0.94 -11.87 -10.92
N PRO A 135 0.62 -12.21 -9.64
CA PRO A 135 -0.55 -12.99 -9.22
C PRO A 135 -1.78 -12.19 -8.76
N PHE A 136 -1.70 -10.86 -8.72
CA PHE A 136 -2.74 -10.06 -8.05
C PHE A 136 -3.96 -9.79 -8.94
N ASP A 137 -3.72 -9.25 -10.14
CA ASP A 137 -4.77 -8.90 -11.11
C ASP A 137 -5.95 -8.15 -10.44
N CYS A 138 -5.62 -7.01 -9.83
CA CYS A 138 -6.52 -6.22 -8.99
C CYS A 138 -6.44 -4.72 -9.31
N ASN A 139 -6.07 -4.37 -10.54
CA ASN A 139 -5.95 -2.99 -10.98
C ASN A 139 -7.31 -2.29 -10.94
N ASP A 140 -7.33 -1.04 -10.49
CA ASP A 140 -8.52 -0.16 -10.46
C ASP A 140 -9.73 -0.78 -9.72
N ALA A 141 -9.47 -1.69 -8.77
CA ALA A 141 -10.52 -2.44 -8.07
C ALA A 141 -10.58 -2.17 -6.56
N GLY A 142 -9.59 -1.46 -5.99
CA GLY A 142 -9.53 -1.24 -4.55
C GLY A 142 -10.54 -0.20 -4.06
N SER A 143 -11.37 -0.58 -3.08
CA SER A 143 -12.39 0.28 -2.46
C SER A 143 -12.28 0.45 -0.95
N SER A 144 -11.61 -0.48 -0.25
CA SER A 144 -11.26 -0.32 1.17
C SER A 144 -9.96 -1.04 1.50
N VAL A 145 -9.29 -0.64 2.58
CA VAL A 145 -7.99 -1.22 2.96
C VAL A 145 -7.85 -1.45 4.45
N LYS A 146 -7.12 -2.51 4.81
CA LYS A 146 -6.56 -2.73 6.15
C LYS A 146 -5.06 -2.76 6.02
N THR A 147 -4.34 -2.10 6.93
CA THR A 147 -2.89 -1.94 6.76
C THR A 147 -2.17 -1.91 8.09
N TRP A 148 -0.93 -2.38 8.03
CA TRP A 148 -0.02 -2.51 9.16
C TRP A 148 1.29 -1.84 8.80
N GLY A 149 1.78 -0.96 9.67
CA GLY A 149 2.95 -0.15 9.37
C GLY A 149 2.70 0.90 8.29
N GLY A 150 3.79 1.43 7.73
CA GLY A 150 3.75 2.47 6.72
C GLY A 150 3.58 1.90 5.32
N ASN A 151 2.60 2.42 4.59
CA ASN A 151 2.20 1.92 3.27
C ASN A 151 1.85 3.05 2.32
N VAL A 152 2.00 2.82 1.03
CA VAL A 152 1.57 3.76 -0.01
C VAL A 152 0.96 3.06 -1.22
N LEU A 153 -0.18 3.57 -1.65
CA LEU A 153 -0.87 3.21 -2.89
C LEU A 153 -0.70 4.31 -3.93
N PHE A 154 -0.68 3.92 -5.19
CA PHE A 154 -0.46 4.82 -6.32
C PHE A 154 -1.57 4.68 -7.36
N GLU A 155 -1.98 5.82 -7.91
CA GLU A 155 -3.00 5.92 -8.96
C GLU A 155 -2.56 5.25 -10.27
N HIS A 156 -1.26 5.14 -10.51
CA HIS A 156 -0.73 4.57 -11.74
C HIS A 156 0.35 3.53 -11.47
N SER A 157 0.50 2.62 -12.43
CA SER A 157 1.61 1.67 -12.47
C SER A 157 2.96 2.39 -12.45
N TRP A 158 3.95 1.70 -11.91
CA TRP A 158 5.32 2.18 -11.69
C TRP A 158 5.40 3.35 -10.70
N TYR A 159 4.55 3.33 -9.67
CA TYR A 159 4.61 4.25 -8.53
C TYR A 159 4.40 5.72 -8.93
N ARG A 160 3.43 5.95 -9.83
CA ARG A 160 3.16 7.27 -10.43
C ARG A 160 1.76 7.77 -10.06
N GLY A 161 1.53 9.04 -10.36
CA GLY A 161 0.24 9.71 -10.16
C GLY A 161 0.02 10.14 -8.71
N ARG A 162 -1.26 10.29 -8.32
CA ARG A 162 -1.64 10.56 -6.94
C ARG A 162 -1.21 9.41 -6.03
N ARG A 163 -0.98 9.73 -4.76
CA ARG A 163 -0.54 8.79 -3.73
C ARG A 163 -1.52 8.80 -2.57
N PHE A 164 -1.77 7.64 -2.00
CA PHE A 164 -2.46 7.46 -0.72
C PHE A 164 -1.50 6.80 0.25
N TYR A 165 -0.97 7.58 1.19
CA TYR A 165 -0.15 7.09 2.29
C TYR A 165 -1.05 6.64 3.43
N ALA A 166 -0.82 5.44 3.93
CA ALA A 166 -1.43 4.95 5.15
C ALA A 166 -0.34 4.65 6.16
N ILE A 167 -0.26 5.49 7.20
CA ILE A 167 0.81 5.48 8.20
C ILE A 167 0.19 5.22 9.57
N GLY A 168 0.53 4.08 10.17
CA GLY A 168 0.08 3.72 11.52
C GLY A 168 0.54 2.32 11.89
N THR A 169 0.31 1.93 13.14
CA THR A 169 0.57 0.53 13.55
C THR A 169 -0.46 -0.42 12.94
N TYR A 170 -1.74 -0.02 12.96
CA TYR A 170 -2.84 -0.72 12.31
C TYR A 170 -3.92 0.28 11.90
N LEU A 171 -4.15 0.44 10.61
CA LEU A 171 -5.11 1.40 10.07
C LEU A 171 -6.17 0.69 9.25
N GLU A 172 -7.40 1.12 9.49
CA GLU A 172 -8.61 0.66 8.84
C GLU A 172 -9.21 1.81 8.04
N TYR A 173 -9.35 1.63 6.73
CA TYR A 173 -9.95 2.61 5.84
C TYR A 173 -11.12 1.97 5.08
N PRO A 174 -12.35 2.06 5.61
CA PRO A 174 -13.50 1.31 5.09
C PRO A 174 -14.05 1.86 3.77
N ASP A 175 -13.67 3.08 3.37
CA ASP A 175 -14.18 3.72 2.15
C ASP A 175 -13.15 4.68 1.53
N LEU A 176 -12.42 4.21 0.50
CA LEU A 176 -11.42 5.00 -0.22
C LEU A 176 -11.98 6.22 -0.95
N ARG A 177 -13.30 6.34 -1.14
CA ARG A 177 -13.91 7.54 -1.73
C ARG A 177 -13.71 8.77 -0.86
N GLN A 178 -13.57 8.60 0.46
CA GLN A 178 -13.28 9.69 1.38
C GLN A 178 -11.91 10.34 1.10
N ALA A 179 -10.98 9.58 0.53
CA ALA A 179 -9.69 10.03 0.04
C ALA A 179 -9.69 10.33 -1.47
N GLY A 180 -10.81 10.13 -2.18
CA GLY A 180 -10.89 10.17 -3.64
C GLY A 180 -9.93 9.18 -4.33
N PHE A 181 -9.70 8.01 -3.72
CA PHE A 181 -8.76 6.98 -4.19
C PHE A 181 -9.45 5.64 -4.53
N ASP A 182 -10.77 5.67 -4.69
CA ASP A 182 -11.62 4.51 -4.99
C ASP A 182 -11.45 4.06 -6.44
N ASN A 183 -11.19 2.76 -6.66
CA ASN A 183 -11.11 2.14 -7.99
C ASN A 183 -10.12 2.80 -8.96
N ILE A 184 -9.01 3.34 -8.43
CA ILE A 184 -7.93 3.95 -9.25
C ILE A 184 -6.55 3.44 -8.89
N THR A 185 -6.44 2.47 -7.98
CA THR A 185 -5.11 2.04 -7.51
C THR A 185 -4.50 1.04 -8.48
N SER A 186 -3.25 1.29 -8.88
CA SER A 186 -2.53 0.44 -9.83
C SER A 186 -1.15 -0.03 -9.38
N SER A 187 -0.60 0.50 -8.30
CA SER A 187 0.64 -0.02 -7.71
C SER A 187 0.74 0.26 -6.21
N TYR A 188 1.66 -0.43 -5.55
CA TYR A 188 1.79 -0.44 -4.09
C TYR A 188 3.26 -0.47 -3.66
N ALA A 189 3.58 0.22 -2.56
CA ALA A 189 4.86 0.08 -1.88
C ALA A 189 4.69 0.04 -0.35
N ALA A 190 5.45 -0.85 0.29
CA ALA A 190 5.70 -0.78 1.72
C ALA A 190 6.72 0.34 2.00
N ILE A 191 6.49 1.11 3.06
CA ILE A 191 7.44 2.10 3.57
C ILE A 191 8.37 1.40 4.55
N GLY A 192 9.65 1.31 4.18
CA GLY A 192 10.69 0.59 4.93
C GLY A 192 12.07 1.15 4.68
#